data_AF-X1ANV9-F1
#
_entry.id   AF-X1ANV9-F1
#
_cell.length_a   1.000
_cell.length_b   1.000
_cell.length_c   1.000
_cell.angle_alpha   90.00
_cell.angle_beta   90.00
_cell.angle_gamma   90.00
#
_symmetry.space_group_name_H-M   'P 1'
#
loop_
_entity.id
_entity.type
_entity.pdbx_description
1 polymer ?
#
loop_
_entity_poly.entity_id
_entity_poly.type
_entity_poly.pdbx_seq_one_letter_code
_entity_poly.pdbx_strand_id
1 'polypeptide(L)'
;MIDTIVLTIPKDKYIILDHDKFNPSTRGLFKSPYYPLGARSNFKCTQNPTKTELLKGIYKPRLTVTKRIRKGYFEIPLKIEFSIPKLIYGNNFDEIQEEDFRNVIKKLKKKLKDMDILIRDIDLINAQVSAIHFSKNIALTDFSTCSMVIKELAKINLTKRLDLNKTSFRNEGQIIYFHCNSYEIAIYDKIKELEQAKISEKRSIESDSLIQLNLFDNLNIKNLLKY
;
A
#
# COMPACT_ATOMS: atom_id res chain seq x y z
N MET A 1 -8.75 -3.04 11.19
CA MET A 1 -9.15 -2.96 9.77
C MET A 1 -8.04 -3.55 8.91
N ILE A 2 -8.37 -4.19 7.78
CA ILE A 2 -7.37 -4.53 6.76
C ILE A 2 -7.08 -3.27 5.95
N ASP A 3 -5.85 -2.79 5.99
CA ASP A 3 -5.44 -1.60 5.25
C ASP A 3 -4.93 -2.00 3.88
N THR A 4 -3.80 -2.68 3.83
CA THR A 4 -3.14 -3.08 2.58
C THR A 4 -3.12 -4.59 2.44
N ILE A 5 -3.37 -5.07 1.24
CA ILE A 5 -3.34 -6.49 0.90
C ILE A 5 -2.49 -6.71 -0.34
N VAL A 6 -1.74 -7.81 -0.35
CA VAL A 6 -1.00 -8.27 -1.53
C VAL A 6 -1.58 -9.61 -1.98
N LEU A 7 -2.19 -9.61 -3.16
CA LEU A 7 -2.72 -10.81 -3.81
C LEU A 7 -1.72 -11.34 -4.83
N THR A 8 -1.67 -12.67 -4.97
CA THR A 8 -0.94 -13.35 -6.05
C THR A 8 -1.93 -14.14 -6.92
N ILE A 9 -1.94 -13.83 -8.21
CA ILE A 9 -2.79 -14.48 -9.21
C ILE A 9 -1.89 -15.30 -10.15
N PRO A 10 -2.14 -16.61 -10.32
CA PRO A 10 -1.38 -17.44 -11.23
C PRO A 10 -1.71 -17.12 -12.71
N LYS A 11 -0.77 -17.45 -13.61
CA LYS A 11 -0.82 -17.08 -15.04
C LYS A 11 -2.12 -17.45 -15.75
N ASP A 12 -2.71 -18.58 -15.41
CA ASP A 12 -3.94 -19.12 -16.00
C ASP A 12 -5.21 -18.34 -15.60
N LYS A 13 -5.12 -17.44 -14.61
CA LYS A 13 -6.26 -16.72 -14.04
C LYS A 13 -6.29 -15.23 -14.38
N TYR A 14 -5.35 -14.73 -15.18
CA TYR A 14 -5.36 -13.34 -15.64
C TYR A 14 -4.94 -13.20 -17.10
N ILE A 15 -5.39 -12.11 -17.73
CA ILE A 15 -5.00 -11.74 -19.09
C ILE A 15 -4.49 -10.30 -19.05
N ILE A 16 -3.34 -10.07 -19.69
CA ILE A 16 -2.80 -8.73 -19.94
C ILE A 16 -3.23 -8.33 -21.36
N LEU A 17 -4.03 -7.27 -21.48
CA LEU A 17 -4.49 -6.77 -22.78
C LEU A 17 -3.42 -5.92 -23.46
N ASP A 18 -2.75 -5.05 -22.69
CA ASP A 18 -1.65 -4.22 -23.16
C ASP A 18 -0.39 -4.48 -22.34
N HIS A 19 0.56 -5.18 -22.95
CA HIS A 19 1.82 -5.54 -22.32
C HIS A 19 2.77 -4.35 -22.10
N ASP A 20 2.63 -3.28 -22.90
CA ASP A 20 3.55 -2.13 -22.90
C ASP A 20 3.21 -1.12 -21.80
N LYS A 21 2.06 -1.27 -21.13
CA LYS A 21 1.74 -0.53 -19.89
C LYS A 21 2.58 -0.94 -18.69
N PHE A 22 3.29 -2.06 -18.76
CA PHE A 22 4.29 -2.43 -17.77
C PHE A 22 5.64 -1.87 -18.16
N ASN A 23 6.45 -1.53 -17.15
CA ASN A 23 7.82 -1.13 -17.33
C ASN A 23 8.77 -2.10 -16.60
N PRO A 24 9.68 -2.79 -17.32
CA PRO A 24 9.68 -2.97 -18.78
C PRO A 24 8.44 -3.73 -19.27
N SER A 25 8.15 -3.69 -20.57
CA SER A 25 6.99 -4.37 -21.19
C SER A 25 6.94 -5.85 -20.80
N THR A 26 5.75 -6.37 -20.52
CA THR A 26 5.63 -7.79 -20.17
C THR A 26 5.79 -8.72 -21.38
N ARG A 27 5.83 -8.21 -22.63
CA ARG A 27 5.95 -9.05 -23.84
C ARG A 27 7.10 -10.03 -23.77
N GLY A 28 8.28 -9.59 -23.33
CA GLY A 28 9.48 -10.44 -23.21
C GLY A 28 9.38 -11.55 -22.16
N LEU A 29 8.32 -11.59 -21.34
CA LEU A 29 8.04 -12.72 -20.45
C LEU A 29 7.23 -13.82 -21.15
N PHE A 30 6.38 -13.44 -22.11
CA PHE A 30 5.38 -14.30 -22.75
C PHE A 30 5.71 -14.67 -24.20
N LYS A 31 6.48 -13.86 -24.91
CA LYS A 31 6.80 -14.01 -26.34
C LYS A 31 8.30 -13.79 -26.60
N SER A 32 8.79 -14.42 -27.67
CA SER A 32 10.16 -14.22 -28.16
C SER A 32 10.32 -12.81 -28.77
N PRO A 33 11.48 -12.14 -28.62
CA PRO A 33 12.65 -12.56 -27.84
C PRO A 33 12.38 -12.46 -26.33
N TYR A 34 12.68 -13.55 -25.61
CA TYR A 34 12.45 -13.61 -24.17
C TYR A 34 13.51 -12.81 -23.41
N TYR A 35 13.11 -12.22 -22.28
CA TYR A 35 14.08 -11.63 -21.37
C TYR A 35 14.98 -12.69 -20.74
N PRO A 36 16.31 -12.44 -20.65
CA PRO A 36 17.19 -13.31 -19.90
C PRO A 36 16.85 -13.25 -18.41
N LEU A 37 16.80 -14.40 -17.76
CA LEU A 37 16.71 -14.44 -16.31
C LEU A 37 18.10 -14.17 -15.74
N GLY A 38 18.23 -13.09 -14.95
CA GLY A 38 19.50 -12.73 -14.32
C GLY A 38 19.93 -13.74 -13.25
N ALA A 39 21.03 -13.44 -12.55
CA ALA A 39 21.61 -14.33 -11.52
C ALA A 39 20.62 -14.81 -10.44
N ARG A 40 19.57 -14.04 -10.16
CA ARG A 40 18.49 -14.40 -9.21
C ARG A 40 17.39 -15.30 -9.80
N SER A 41 17.59 -15.81 -11.02
CA SER A 41 16.64 -16.66 -11.75
C SER A 41 15.23 -16.07 -11.85
N ASN A 42 15.12 -14.73 -11.89
CA ASN A 42 13.87 -14.02 -12.03
C ASN A 42 14.02 -12.74 -12.86
N PHE A 43 12.90 -12.29 -13.44
CA PHE A 43 12.78 -11.01 -14.13
C PHE A 43 11.40 -10.41 -13.81
N LYS A 44 11.36 -9.11 -13.46
CA LYS A 44 10.13 -8.42 -13.04
C LYS A 44 9.76 -7.28 -14.00
N CYS A 45 8.46 -7.12 -14.20
CA CYS A 45 7.82 -6.02 -14.92
C CYS A 45 6.79 -5.39 -14.00
N THR A 46 6.75 -4.06 -13.90
CA THR A 46 5.87 -3.36 -12.95
C THR A 46 4.98 -2.33 -13.63
N GLN A 47 3.75 -2.19 -13.14
CA GLN A 47 2.83 -1.11 -13.50
C GLN A 47 2.31 -0.52 -12.20
N ASN A 48 2.86 0.62 -11.81
CA ASN A 48 2.59 1.29 -10.55
C ASN A 48 1.93 2.65 -10.78
N PRO A 49 1.24 3.21 -9.78
CA PRO A 49 0.74 4.58 -9.83
C PRO A 49 1.87 5.57 -10.14
N THR A 50 1.58 6.52 -11.01
CA THR A 50 2.48 7.65 -11.28
C THR A 50 2.17 8.81 -10.34
N LYS A 51 3.17 9.67 -10.09
CA LYS A 51 2.98 10.88 -9.26
C LYS A 51 1.87 11.78 -9.80
N THR A 52 1.78 11.91 -11.12
CA THR A 52 0.77 12.73 -11.79
C THR A 52 -0.64 12.17 -11.59
N GLU A 53 -0.81 10.86 -11.55
CA GLU A 53 -2.09 10.23 -11.23
C GLU A 53 -2.47 10.44 -9.77
N LEU A 54 -1.53 10.25 -8.84
CA LEU A 54 -1.79 10.45 -7.41
C LEU A 54 -2.19 11.90 -7.09
N LEU A 55 -1.51 12.89 -7.67
CA LEU A 55 -1.86 14.31 -7.53
C LEU A 55 -3.24 14.66 -8.12
N LYS A 56 -3.70 13.89 -9.11
CA LYS A 56 -5.05 14.02 -9.69
C LYS A 56 -6.12 13.27 -8.89
N GLY A 57 -5.78 12.70 -7.73
CA GLY A 57 -6.71 11.90 -6.94
C GLY A 57 -6.97 10.49 -7.51
N ILE A 58 -6.17 10.04 -8.48
CA ILE A 58 -6.39 8.75 -9.15
C ILE A 58 -5.59 7.66 -8.43
N TYR A 59 -6.27 6.92 -7.55
CA TYR A 59 -5.69 5.71 -6.97
C TYR A 59 -5.66 4.55 -7.97
N LYS A 60 -4.54 3.82 -7.99
CA LYS A 60 -4.35 2.56 -8.73
C LYS A 60 -3.62 1.54 -7.85
N PRO A 61 -3.93 0.23 -7.97
CA PRO A 61 -3.11 -0.81 -7.36
C PRO A 61 -1.71 -0.86 -7.99
N ARG A 62 -0.74 -1.41 -7.26
CA ARG A 62 0.60 -1.71 -7.78
C ARG A 62 0.64 -3.11 -8.32
N LEU A 63 1.03 -3.24 -9.58
CA LEU A 63 1.06 -4.51 -10.29
C LEU A 63 2.50 -4.92 -10.56
N THR A 64 2.82 -6.17 -10.27
CA THR A 64 4.12 -6.75 -10.59
C THR A 64 3.94 -8.13 -11.21
N VAL A 65 4.42 -8.29 -12.44
CA VAL A 65 4.51 -9.59 -13.11
C VAL A 65 5.96 -10.06 -13.01
N THR A 66 6.18 -11.27 -12.50
CA THR A 66 7.55 -11.81 -12.35
C THR A 66 7.65 -13.17 -13.01
N LYS A 67 8.56 -13.35 -13.98
CA LYS A 67 8.96 -14.69 -14.44
C LYS A 67 10.03 -15.22 -13.51
N ARG A 68 9.82 -16.38 -12.91
CA ARG A 68 10.78 -17.02 -11.98
C ARG A 68 10.83 -18.53 -12.17
N ILE A 69 11.97 -19.13 -11.86
CA ILE A 69 12.12 -20.58 -11.77
C ILE A 69 11.76 -21.03 -10.35
N ARG A 70 10.86 -21.99 -10.22
CA ARG A 70 10.51 -22.61 -8.94
C ARG A 70 10.41 -24.12 -9.14
N LYS A 71 11.12 -24.90 -8.33
CA LYS A 71 11.09 -26.39 -8.37
C LYS A 71 11.19 -26.97 -9.80
N GLY A 72 12.05 -26.38 -10.65
CA GLY A 72 12.29 -26.86 -12.01
C GLY A 72 11.31 -26.37 -13.09
N TYR A 73 10.28 -25.58 -12.76
CA TYR A 73 9.35 -25.00 -13.74
C TYR A 73 9.35 -23.46 -13.71
N PHE A 74 8.90 -22.86 -14.81
CA PHE A 74 8.68 -21.41 -14.87
C PHE A 74 7.30 -21.05 -14.34
N GLU A 75 7.26 -20.11 -13.41
CA GLU A 75 6.03 -19.43 -12.99
C GLU A 75 6.06 -17.97 -13.46
N ILE A 76 4.90 -17.44 -13.86
CA ILE A 76 4.71 -16.02 -14.16
C ILE A 76 3.49 -15.51 -13.39
N PRO A 77 3.55 -15.37 -12.05
CA PRO A 77 2.46 -14.80 -11.27
C PRO A 77 2.33 -13.29 -11.49
N LEU A 78 1.09 -12.81 -11.38
CA LEU A 78 0.76 -11.40 -11.19
C LEU A 78 0.56 -11.13 -9.70
N LYS A 79 1.34 -10.21 -9.15
CA LYS A 79 1.13 -9.65 -7.80
C LYS A 79 0.36 -8.35 -7.90
N ILE A 80 -0.62 -8.19 -7.01
CA ILE A 80 -1.49 -7.01 -6.91
C ILE A 80 -1.41 -6.52 -5.47
N GLU A 81 -0.79 -5.36 -5.25
CA GLU A 81 -0.71 -4.70 -3.94
C GLU A 81 -1.61 -3.46 -3.93
N PHE A 82 -2.48 -3.34 -2.93
CA PHE A 82 -3.36 -2.17 -2.80
C PHE A 82 -3.86 -1.95 -1.38
N SER A 83 -4.11 -0.69 -1.04
CA SER A 83 -4.83 -0.27 0.16
C SER A 83 -6.33 -0.28 -0.12
N ILE A 84 -7.07 -1.01 0.69
CA ILE A 84 -8.53 -1.15 0.61
C ILE A 84 -9.21 0.20 0.94
N PRO A 85 -8.87 0.90 2.03
CA PRO A 85 -9.40 2.24 2.30
C PRO A 85 -9.20 3.20 1.13
N LYS A 86 -7.98 3.27 0.56
CA LYS A 86 -7.70 4.18 -0.56
C LYS A 86 -8.44 3.80 -1.84
N LEU A 87 -8.66 2.51 -2.06
CA LEU A 87 -9.46 2.03 -3.17
C LEU A 87 -10.94 2.45 -3.05
N ILE A 88 -11.49 2.46 -1.83
CA ILE A 88 -12.89 2.80 -1.59
C ILE A 88 -13.09 4.31 -1.44
N TYR A 89 -12.32 4.95 -0.55
CA TYR A 89 -12.52 6.32 -0.07
C TYR A 89 -11.47 7.32 -0.60
N GLY A 90 -10.40 6.83 -1.24
CA GLY A 90 -9.28 7.69 -1.68
C GLY A 90 -8.36 8.15 -0.54
N ASN A 91 -8.60 7.72 0.69
CA ASN A 91 -7.81 8.03 1.88
C ASN A 91 -7.74 6.80 2.81
N ASN A 92 -6.90 6.85 3.84
CA ASN A 92 -6.77 5.78 4.84
C ASN A 92 -7.29 6.17 6.25
N PHE A 93 -7.97 7.31 6.39
CA PHE A 93 -8.57 7.77 7.65
C PHE A 93 -9.93 7.10 7.90
N ASP A 94 -10.69 6.84 6.84
CA ASP A 94 -11.94 6.10 6.90
C ASP A 94 -11.67 4.59 7.02
N GLU A 95 -12.32 3.94 7.99
CA GLU A 95 -12.14 2.51 8.24
C GLU A 95 -13.13 1.64 7.43
N ILE A 96 -12.63 0.56 6.83
CA ILE A 96 -13.41 -0.42 6.06
C ILE A 96 -14.06 -1.45 7.00
N GLN A 97 -15.28 -1.87 6.67
CA GLN A 97 -16.01 -2.95 7.35
C GLN A 97 -16.21 -4.17 6.43
N GLU A 98 -16.68 -5.29 6.98
CA GLU A 98 -16.86 -6.55 6.23
C GLU A 98 -17.93 -6.41 5.13
N GLU A 99 -18.93 -5.57 5.39
CA GLU A 99 -20.02 -5.25 4.47
C GLU A 99 -19.52 -4.62 3.15
N ASP A 100 -18.35 -3.99 3.19
CA ASP A 100 -17.71 -3.38 2.01
C ASP A 100 -17.10 -4.41 1.06
N PHE A 101 -16.94 -5.69 1.46
CA PHE A 101 -16.20 -6.69 0.69
C PHE A 101 -16.62 -6.78 -0.79
N ARG A 102 -17.93 -6.81 -1.05
CA ARG A 102 -18.46 -6.85 -2.43
C ARG A 102 -18.09 -5.59 -3.23
N ASN A 103 -18.12 -4.43 -2.58
CA ASN A 103 -17.74 -3.16 -3.18
C ASN A 103 -16.24 -3.11 -3.48
N VAL A 104 -15.40 -3.65 -2.58
CA VAL A 104 -13.96 -3.79 -2.77
C VAL A 104 -13.65 -4.60 -4.02
N ILE A 105 -14.22 -5.79 -4.16
CA ILE A 105 -14.00 -6.65 -5.34
C ILE A 105 -14.44 -5.94 -6.63
N LYS A 106 -15.61 -5.30 -6.63
CA LYS A 106 -16.13 -4.56 -7.78
C LYS A 106 -15.22 -3.40 -8.19
N LYS A 107 -14.78 -2.57 -7.23
CA LYS A 107 -13.87 -1.44 -7.50
C LYS A 107 -12.49 -1.91 -7.93
N LEU A 108 -11.95 -2.94 -7.29
CA LEU A 108 -10.65 -3.52 -7.66
C LEU A 108 -10.68 -4.02 -9.09
N LYS A 109 -11.68 -4.84 -9.46
CA LYS A 109 -11.82 -5.36 -10.82
C LYS A 109 -11.94 -4.26 -11.86
N LYS A 110 -12.72 -3.21 -11.58
CA LYS A 110 -12.82 -2.05 -12.46
C LYS A 110 -11.45 -1.40 -12.68
N LYS A 111 -10.70 -1.13 -11.59
CA LYS A 111 -9.36 -0.53 -11.66
C LYS A 111 -8.36 -1.40 -12.41
N LEU A 112 -8.39 -2.72 -12.19
CA LEU A 112 -7.57 -3.66 -12.93
C LEU A 112 -7.89 -3.66 -14.43
N LYS A 113 -9.17 -3.61 -14.80
CA LYS A 113 -9.59 -3.48 -16.20
C LYS A 113 -9.09 -2.17 -16.82
N ASP A 114 -9.18 -1.05 -16.10
CA ASP A 114 -8.65 0.25 -16.55
C ASP A 114 -7.12 0.21 -16.74
N MET A 115 -6.44 -0.71 -16.06
CA MET A 115 -5.01 -0.99 -16.16
C MET A 115 -4.68 -2.08 -17.20
N ASP A 116 -5.64 -2.52 -18.02
CA ASP A 116 -5.52 -3.57 -19.03
C ASP A 116 -5.25 -4.98 -18.48
N ILE A 117 -5.81 -5.26 -17.30
CA ILE A 117 -5.78 -6.58 -16.67
C ILE A 117 -7.20 -7.11 -16.52
N LEU A 118 -7.44 -8.29 -17.11
CA LEU A 118 -8.70 -9.02 -16.94
C LEU A 118 -8.50 -10.18 -15.97
N ILE A 119 -9.36 -10.22 -14.95
CA ILE A 119 -9.44 -11.28 -13.94
C ILE A 119 -10.92 -11.53 -13.64
N ARG A 120 -11.31 -12.80 -13.46
CA ARG A 120 -12.68 -13.17 -13.08
C ARG A 120 -12.92 -12.87 -11.60
N ASP A 121 -14.16 -12.58 -11.22
CA ASP A 121 -14.51 -12.28 -9.82
C ASP A 121 -14.11 -13.42 -8.89
N ILE A 122 -14.38 -14.66 -9.32
CA ILE A 122 -14.05 -15.87 -8.56
C ILE A 122 -12.54 -16.02 -8.32
N ASP A 123 -11.69 -15.57 -9.25
CA ASP A 123 -10.25 -15.65 -9.11
C ASP A 123 -9.69 -14.55 -8.20
N LEU A 124 -10.34 -13.39 -8.14
CA LEU A 124 -10.01 -12.33 -7.18
C LEU A 124 -10.43 -12.71 -5.75
N ILE A 125 -11.63 -13.27 -5.59
CA ILE A 125 -12.16 -13.69 -4.28
C ILE A 125 -11.30 -14.82 -3.70
N ASN A 126 -10.89 -15.78 -4.52
CA ASN A 126 -10.08 -16.93 -4.09
C ASN A 126 -8.57 -16.72 -4.33
N ALA A 127 -8.14 -15.49 -4.52
CA ALA A 127 -6.73 -15.16 -4.76
C ALA A 127 -5.87 -15.55 -3.54
N GLN A 128 -4.64 -16.02 -3.81
CA GLN A 128 -3.71 -16.29 -2.72
C GLN A 128 -3.24 -14.98 -2.09
N VAL A 129 -3.48 -14.81 -0.79
CA VAL A 129 -2.98 -13.66 -0.04
C VAL A 129 -1.51 -13.89 0.32
N SER A 130 -0.65 -12.97 -0.10
CA SER A 130 0.81 -13.04 0.09
C SER A 130 1.30 -12.17 1.25
N ALA A 131 0.59 -11.09 1.55
CA ALA A 131 0.82 -10.22 2.69
C ALA A 131 -0.46 -9.47 3.06
N ILE A 132 -0.62 -9.16 4.35
CA ILE A 132 -1.73 -8.38 4.89
C ILE A 132 -1.14 -7.37 5.88
N HIS A 133 -1.50 -6.10 5.73
CA HIS A 133 -1.17 -5.05 6.69
C HIS A 133 -2.46 -4.61 7.38
N PHE A 134 -2.48 -4.74 8.70
CA PHE A 134 -3.58 -4.26 9.52
C PHE A 134 -3.26 -2.86 10.01
N SER A 135 -4.29 -2.02 10.08
CA SER A 135 -4.18 -0.72 10.74
C SER A 135 -5.43 -0.39 11.54
N LYS A 136 -5.28 0.55 12.47
CA LYS A 136 -6.33 1.08 13.31
C LYS A 136 -6.05 2.56 13.56
N ASN A 137 -7.03 3.41 13.29
CA ASN A 137 -6.95 4.82 13.62
C ASN A 137 -7.44 5.02 15.07
N ILE A 138 -6.66 5.73 15.89
CA ILE A 138 -6.99 6.04 17.29
C ILE A 138 -7.05 7.56 17.42
N ALA A 139 -8.25 8.08 17.68
CA ALA A 139 -8.44 9.50 17.99
C ALA A 139 -8.24 9.71 19.50
N LEU A 140 -7.30 10.59 19.86
CA LEU A 140 -7.07 10.98 21.26
C LEU A 140 -8.08 12.06 21.63
N THR A 141 -8.98 11.77 22.57
CA THR A 141 -10.06 12.68 23.01
C THR A 141 -9.81 13.28 24.40
N ASP A 142 -8.74 12.87 25.07
CA ASP A 142 -8.40 13.18 26.47
C ASP A 142 -7.36 14.31 26.58
N PHE A 143 -7.23 15.16 25.56
CA PHE A 143 -6.22 16.22 25.43
C PHE A 143 -4.76 15.74 25.44
N SER A 144 -4.52 14.43 25.48
CA SER A 144 -3.17 13.88 25.30
C SER A 144 -2.67 14.14 23.88
N THR A 145 -1.38 14.40 23.75
CA THR A 145 -0.75 14.54 22.43
C THR A 145 -0.22 13.18 21.96
N CYS A 146 -0.21 12.94 20.65
CA CYS A 146 0.40 11.75 20.05
C CYS A 146 1.84 11.56 20.56
N SER A 147 2.62 12.64 20.64
CA SER A 147 4.00 12.61 21.15
C SER A 147 4.09 12.12 22.61
N MET A 148 3.12 12.46 23.47
CA MET A 148 3.08 11.96 24.86
C MET A 148 2.82 10.45 24.88
N VAL A 149 1.78 9.99 24.19
CA VAL A 149 1.41 8.57 24.12
C VAL A 149 2.56 7.75 23.58
N ILE A 150 3.15 8.17 22.46
CA ILE A 150 4.28 7.49 21.83
C ILE A 150 5.48 7.46 22.78
N LYS A 151 5.80 8.56 23.47
CA LYS A 151 6.89 8.59 24.45
C LYS A 151 6.68 7.60 25.61
N GLU A 152 5.44 7.44 26.07
CA GLU A 152 5.12 6.44 27.10
C GLU A 152 5.21 5.00 26.57
N LEU A 153 4.67 4.74 25.37
CA LEU A 153 4.77 3.44 24.71
C LEU A 153 6.23 3.01 24.47
N ALA A 154 7.13 3.96 24.18
CA ALA A 154 8.56 3.68 24.01
C ALA A 154 9.24 3.15 25.28
N LYS A 155 8.67 3.40 26.46
CA LYS A 155 9.21 2.88 27.73
C LYS A 155 8.81 1.43 27.98
N ILE A 156 7.82 0.92 27.24
CA ILE A 156 7.31 -0.43 27.43
C ILE A 156 8.31 -1.42 26.84
N ASN A 157 8.80 -2.32 27.68
CA ASN A 157 9.57 -3.48 27.23
C ASN A 157 8.59 -4.62 26.87
N LEU A 158 8.11 -4.63 25.62
CA LEU A 158 7.02 -5.53 25.20
C LEU A 158 7.39 -7.02 25.22
N THR A 159 8.67 -7.41 25.10
CA THR A 159 9.24 -8.74 25.44
C THR A 159 10.70 -8.82 24.98
N LYS A 160 11.50 -9.76 25.54
CA LYS A 160 12.86 -10.14 25.07
C LYS A 160 12.93 -10.67 23.62
N ARG A 161 11.80 -10.72 22.88
CA ARG A 161 11.68 -11.29 21.52
C ARG A 161 11.36 -10.25 20.44
N LEU A 162 11.07 -9.01 20.84
CA LEU A 162 10.78 -7.91 19.94
C LEU A 162 11.89 -6.87 20.07
N ASP A 163 12.58 -6.59 18.98
CA ASP A 163 13.56 -5.51 18.95
C ASP A 163 12.81 -4.19 18.79
N LEU A 164 12.99 -3.31 19.78
CA LEU A 164 12.43 -1.97 19.73
C LEU A 164 13.37 -1.09 18.93
N ASN A 165 12.96 -0.72 17.73
CA ASN A 165 13.64 0.26 16.92
C ASN A 165 12.88 1.58 16.98
N LYS A 166 13.51 2.59 17.59
CA LYS A 166 12.97 3.94 17.61
C LYS A 166 13.57 4.74 16.46
N THR A 167 12.71 5.25 15.58
CA THR A 167 13.12 6.21 14.56
C THR A 167 12.48 7.55 14.90
N SER A 168 13.28 8.49 15.39
CA SER A 168 12.87 9.88 15.53
C SER A 168 12.94 10.56 14.16
N PHE A 169 11.82 11.07 13.66
CA PHE A 169 11.80 11.92 12.48
C PHE A 169 12.17 13.36 12.89
N ARG A 170 12.77 14.13 11.98
CA ARG A 170 12.96 15.58 12.17
C ARG A 170 11.61 16.28 11.95
N ASN A 171 11.28 17.28 12.78
CA ASN A 171 9.97 17.97 12.95
C ASN A 171 9.06 17.41 14.07
N GLU A 172 9.62 16.92 15.18
CA GLU A 172 8.87 16.50 16.39
C GLU A 172 7.86 15.34 16.20
N GLY A 173 7.82 14.72 15.02
CA GLY A 173 7.10 13.48 14.78
C GLY A 173 7.84 12.30 15.41
N GLN A 174 7.14 11.53 16.24
CA GLN A 174 7.68 10.32 16.85
C GLN A 174 7.01 9.10 16.24
N ILE A 175 7.81 8.09 15.92
CA ILE A 175 7.35 6.79 15.44
C ILE A 175 8.11 5.72 16.19
N ILE A 176 7.40 4.67 16.54
CA ILE A 176 7.98 3.50 17.20
C ILE A 176 7.72 2.30 16.32
N TYR A 177 8.80 1.57 16.03
CA TYR A 177 8.74 0.27 15.40
C TYR A 177 9.04 -0.81 16.45
N PHE A 178 8.14 -1.77 16.56
CA PHE A 178 8.42 -3.04 17.23
C PHE A 178 8.61 -4.07 16.14
N HIS A 179 9.84 -4.57 16.00
CA HIS A 179 10.22 -5.45 14.90
C HIS A 179 10.46 -6.87 15.40
N CYS A 180 10.02 -7.85 14.61
CA CYS A 180 10.52 -9.22 14.68
C CYS A 180 10.49 -9.87 13.30
N ASN A 181 11.09 -11.05 13.20
CA ASN A 181 11.26 -11.75 11.93
C ASN A 181 9.94 -12.04 11.18
N SER A 182 8.81 -12.14 11.90
CA SER A 182 7.52 -12.50 11.31
C SER A 182 6.56 -11.32 11.10
N TYR A 183 6.71 -10.23 11.85
CA TYR A 183 5.85 -9.04 11.72
C TYR A 183 6.53 -7.79 12.30
N GLU A 184 6.00 -6.64 11.92
CA GLU A 184 6.40 -5.34 12.43
C GLU A 184 5.15 -4.55 12.84
N ILE A 185 5.26 -3.81 13.94
CA ILE A 185 4.22 -2.90 14.41
C ILE A 185 4.80 -1.48 14.37
N ALA A 186 4.13 -0.58 13.66
CA ALA A 186 4.47 0.84 13.61
C ALA A 186 3.37 1.65 14.30
N ILE A 187 3.75 2.50 15.27
CA ILE A 187 2.85 3.43 15.96
C ILE A 187 3.38 4.85 15.72
N TYR A 188 2.54 5.72 15.17
CA TYR A 188 2.94 7.05 14.75
C TYR A 188 1.81 8.08 14.78
N ASP A 189 2.21 9.35 14.76
CA ASP A 189 1.30 10.46 14.52
C ASP A 189 0.97 10.58 13.02
N LYS A 190 -0.22 10.11 12.65
CA LYS A 190 -0.68 10.05 11.25
C LYS A 190 -0.88 11.42 10.60
N ILE A 191 -1.25 12.43 11.39
CA ILE A 191 -1.46 13.79 10.86
C ILE A 191 -0.12 14.43 10.55
N LYS A 192 0.83 14.36 11.50
CA LYS A 192 2.19 14.87 11.27
C LYS A 192 2.92 14.17 10.13
N GLU A 193 2.70 12.86 9.97
CA GLU A 193 3.27 12.10 8.84
C GLU A 193 2.74 12.62 7.49
N LEU A 194 1.44 12.91 7.40
CA LEU A 194 0.85 13.49 6.20
C LEU A 194 1.34 14.92 5.92
N GLU A 195 1.52 15.75 6.94
CA GLU A 195 2.13 17.07 6.81
C GLU A 195 3.57 16.97 6.28
N GLN A 196 4.34 16.00 6.76
CA GLN A 196 5.69 15.73 6.27
C GLN A 196 5.69 15.28 4.80
N ALA A 197 4.69 14.52 4.37
CA ALA A 197 4.53 14.11 2.98
C ALA A 197 4.32 15.31 2.03
N LYS A 198 3.65 16.38 2.49
CA LYS A 198 3.52 17.65 1.72
C LYS A 198 4.89 18.27 1.41
N ILE A 199 5.86 18.10 2.31
CA ILE A 199 7.22 18.64 2.16
C ILE A 199 8.07 17.70 1.30
N SER A 200 8.00 16.38 1.54
CA SER A 200 8.77 15.41 0.77
C SER A 200 8.20 13.99 0.86
N GLU A 201 7.77 13.46 -0.29
CA GLU A 201 7.32 12.07 -0.47
C GLU A 201 8.40 11.03 -0.11
N LYS A 202 9.69 11.34 -0.35
CA LYS A 202 10.79 10.42 0.04
C LYS A 202 10.95 10.28 1.56
N ARG A 203 10.32 11.18 2.32
CA ARG A 203 10.41 11.25 3.77
C ARG A 203 9.12 10.76 4.44
N SER A 204 8.07 10.45 3.69
CA SER A 204 6.85 9.81 4.21
C SER A 204 7.07 8.31 4.32
N ILE A 205 6.46 7.70 5.34
CA ILE A 205 6.39 6.23 5.45
C ILE A 205 5.46 5.72 4.36
N GLU A 206 4.38 6.46 4.14
CA GLU A 206 3.39 6.07 3.17
C GLU A 206 3.81 6.50 1.77
N SER A 207 4.03 5.49 0.93
CA SER A 207 4.48 5.68 -0.44
C SER A 207 3.44 6.26 -1.41
N ASP A 208 2.15 6.26 -1.06
CA ASP A 208 1.06 6.85 -1.85
C ASP A 208 0.36 7.99 -1.09
N SER A 209 1.10 8.78 -0.30
CA SER A 209 0.56 9.88 0.54
C SER A 209 0.04 11.07 -0.28
N LEU A 210 0.51 11.23 -1.53
CA LEU A 210 0.15 12.34 -2.41
C LEU A 210 -1.37 12.44 -2.71
N ILE A 211 -2.08 11.33 -2.69
CA ILE A 211 -3.52 11.28 -3.01
C ILE A 211 -4.40 11.96 -1.96
N GLN A 212 -3.91 12.05 -0.72
CA GLN A 212 -4.68 12.48 0.44
C GLN A 212 -4.16 13.81 1.03
N LEU A 213 -3.26 14.52 0.32
CA LEU A 213 -2.71 15.79 0.79
C LEU A 213 -3.79 16.85 1.04
N ASN A 214 -4.85 16.81 0.22
CA ASN A 214 -5.91 17.82 0.25
C ASN A 214 -7.03 17.48 1.26
N LEU A 215 -6.91 16.36 2.00
CA LEU A 215 -7.94 15.88 2.91
C LEU A 215 -8.27 16.91 4.02
N PHE A 216 -7.26 17.68 4.44
CA PHE A 216 -7.38 18.64 5.54
C PHE A 216 -7.29 20.11 5.11
N ASP A 217 -7.27 20.39 3.81
CA ASP A 217 -7.19 21.78 3.33
C ASP A 217 -8.43 22.59 3.79
N ASN A 218 -9.58 21.93 3.97
CA ASN A 218 -10.80 22.53 4.49
C ASN A 218 -10.83 22.72 6.02
N LEU A 219 -9.96 22.04 6.79
CA LEU A 219 -9.90 22.23 8.25
C LEU A 219 -9.22 23.54 8.65
N ASN A 220 -8.41 24.13 7.76
CA ASN A 220 -7.77 25.44 7.97
C ASN A 220 -8.76 26.62 7.94
N ILE A 221 -10.06 26.39 7.66
CA ILE A 221 -11.10 27.43 7.73
C ILE A 221 -11.49 27.74 9.20
N LYS A 222 -11.03 26.97 10.20
CA LYS A 222 -11.29 27.24 11.63
C LYS A 222 -10.60 28.48 12.21
N ASN A 223 -9.79 29.21 11.44
CA ASN A 223 -9.27 30.52 11.85
C ASN A 223 -10.05 31.72 11.27
N LEU A 224 -11.16 31.50 10.55
CA LEU A 224 -11.97 32.57 9.93
C LEU A 224 -13.30 32.88 10.66
N LEU A 225 -13.55 32.29 11.83
CA LEU A 225 -14.66 32.65 12.71
C LEU A 225 -14.19 32.85 14.16
N LYS A 226 -13.27 33.79 14.35
CA LYS A 226 -13.15 34.52 15.62
C LYS A 226 -13.77 35.91 15.40
N TYR A 227 -15.09 35.98 15.59
CA TYR A 227 -15.76 37.18 16.09
C TYR A 227 -16.09 36.93 17.56
#